data_AF-A0A2V8P6Y6-F1
#
_entry.id   AF-A0A2V8P6Y6-F1
#
_cell.length_a   1.000
_cell.length_b   1.000
_cell.length_c   1.000
_cell.angle_alpha   90.00
_cell.angle_beta   90.00
_cell.angle_gamma   90.00
#
_symmetry.space_group_name_H-M   'P 1'
#
loop_
_entity.id
_entity.type
_entity.pdbx_description
1 polymer ?
#
loop_
_entity_poly.entity_id
_entity_poly.type
_entity_poly.pdbx_seq_one_letter_code
_entity_poly.pdbx_strand_id
1 'polypeptide(L)'
;MRTVPLTSFPDDELDPALSPDGRLVAYAWKGGTKDRINIYVQQVDAGTPVRLTKEPGREGSPTWSPDGRYIAFARGSLEAGKSGIYVIPALGGPERQLYATDCNKLDWSADGKYLVFSGRSSEQGPSYHA
;
A
#
# COMPACT_ATOMS: atom_id res chain seq x y z
N MET A 1 -8.08 -16.43 21.99
CA MET A 1 -7.92 -15.38 20.95
C MET A 1 -8.71 -14.17 21.40
N ARG A 2 -8.08 -12.98 21.51
CA ARG A 2 -8.75 -11.73 21.90
C ARG A 2 -8.67 -10.78 20.71
N THR A 3 -9.81 -10.26 20.29
CA THR A 3 -9.92 -9.27 19.21
C THR A 3 -10.10 -7.89 19.81
N VAL A 4 -9.21 -6.96 19.45
CA VAL A 4 -9.31 -5.55 19.84
C VAL A 4 -9.21 -4.69 18.58
N PRO A 5 -10.08 -3.69 18.39
CA PRO A 5 -9.91 -2.75 17.29
C PRO A 5 -8.63 -1.94 17.52
N LEU A 6 -7.79 -1.87 16.50
CA LEU A 6 -6.55 -1.10 16.52
C LEU A 6 -6.78 0.37 16.15
N THR A 7 -7.70 0.57 15.21
CA THR A 7 -8.19 1.85 14.74
C THR A 7 -9.71 1.85 14.81
N SER A 8 -10.29 3.04 14.86
CA SER A 8 -11.74 3.23 14.79
C SER A 8 -12.06 4.60 14.21
N PHE A 9 -11.26 5.08 13.26
CA PHE A 9 -11.49 6.38 12.66
C PHE A 9 -12.72 6.33 11.73
N PRO A 10 -13.40 7.46 11.49
CA PRO A 10 -14.51 7.52 10.54
C PRO A 10 -14.09 7.12 9.12
N ASP A 11 -15.07 6.78 8.29
CA ASP A 11 -14.90 6.30 6.91
C ASP A 11 -14.24 4.91 6.77
N ASP A 12 -14.02 4.48 5.53
CA ASP A 12 -13.48 3.17 5.21
C ASP A 12 -11.98 3.07 5.57
N GLU A 13 -11.66 2.18 6.51
CA GLU A 13 -10.32 1.67 6.81
C GLU A 13 -10.17 0.27 6.19
N LEU A 14 -9.22 0.11 5.28
CA LEU A 14 -9.11 -1.07 4.43
C LEU A 14 -7.68 -1.63 4.43
N ASP A 15 -7.59 -2.92 4.13
CA ASP A 15 -6.34 -3.63 3.82
C ASP A 15 -5.20 -3.40 4.84
N PRO A 16 -5.37 -3.70 6.15
CA PRO A 16 -4.30 -3.52 7.13
C PRO A 16 -3.14 -4.50 6.89
N ALA A 17 -1.91 -4.03 7.10
CA ALA A 17 -0.69 -4.82 7.04
C ALA A 17 0.28 -4.43 8.18
N LEU A 18 0.75 -5.43 8.93
CA LEU A 18 1.74 -5.23 10.00
C LEU A 18 3.15 -5.11 9.43
N SER A 19 3.98 -4.27 10.06
CA SER A 19 5.42 -4.27 9.83
C SER A 19 6.03 -5.62 10.25
N PRO A 20 7.20 -6.00 9.70
CA PRO A 20 7.86 -7.26 10.07
C PRO A 20 8.17 -7.40 11.56
N ASP A 21 8.41 -6.28 12.25
CA ASP A 21 8.63 -6.24 13.70
C ASP A 21 7.33 -6.12 14.52
N GLY A 22 6.18 -6.03 13.86
CA GLY A 22 4.85 -5.95 14.46
C GLY A 22 4.52 -4.64 15.16
N ARG A 23 5.37 -3.61 15.05
CA ARG A 23 5.19 -2.33 15.79
C ARG A 23 4.33 -1.32 15.05
N LEU A 24 4.28 -1.42 13.72
CA LEU A 24 3.55 -0.50 12.86
C LEU A 24 2.46 -1.25 12.11
N VAL A 25 1.37 -0.55 11.82
CA VAL A 25 0.36 -0.97 10.85
C VAL A 25 0.33 0.04 9.71
N ALA A 26 0.35 -0.46 8.48
CA ALA A 26 0.02 0.29 7.28
C ALA A 26 -1.42 -0.07 6.88
N TYR A 27 -2.19 0.92 6.46
CA TYR A 27 -3.58 0.70 6.05
C TYR A 27 -4.03 1.78 5.08
N ALA A 28 -5.04 1.46 4.28
CA ALA A 28 -5.66 2.39 3.36
C ALA A 28 -6.83 3.07 4.05
N TRP A 29 -6.92 4.40 3.97
CA TRP A 29 -7.95 5.18 4.65
C TRP A 29 -8.45 6.35 3.81
N LYS A 30 -9.77 6.55 3.80
CA LYS A 30 -10.44 7.65 3.10
C LYS A 30 -10.30 8.99 3.82
N GLY A 31 -10.29 8.97 5.16
CA GLY A 31 -9.94 10.10 6.03
C GLY A 31 -10.60 11.44 5.69
N GLY A 32 -11.91 11.45 5.46
CA GLY A 32 -12.69 12.67 5.17
C GLY A 32 -12.38 13.34 3.83
N THR A 33 -11.54 12.75 2.98
CA THR A 33 -11.25 13.28 1.65
C THR A 33 -12.29 12.80 0.64
N LYS A 34 -12.78 13.71 -0.22
CA LYS A 34 -13.69 13.32 -1.31
C LYS A 34 -12.92 12.48 -2.33
N ASP A 35 -13.31 11.22 -2.44
CA ASP A 35 -12.91 10.23 -3.45
C ASP A 35 -11.41 9.89 -3.51
N ARG A 36 -10.68 10.08 -2.41
CA ARG A 36 -9.29 9.63 -2.28
C ARG A 36 -9.17 8.65 -1.13
N ILE A 37 -8.51 7.53 -1.40
CA ILE A 37 -8.05 6.61 -0.36
C ILE A 37 -6.53 6.69 -0.42
N ASN A 38 -5.90 6.95 0.73
CA ASN A 38 -4.44 7.09 0.83
C ASN A 38 -3.87 6.06 1.79
N ILE A 39 -2.57 5.82 1.70
CA ILE A 39 -1.85 4.94 2.62
C ILE A 39 -1.43 5.73 3.87
N TYR A 40 -1.79 5.19 5.02
CA TYR A 40 -1.43 5.70 6.34
C TYR A 40 -0.61 4.66 7.10
N VAL A 41 0.21 5.13 8.02
CA VAL A 41 0.94 4.31 8.99
C VAL A 41 0.72 4.83 10.40
N GLN A 42 0.58 3.92 11.35
CA GLN A 42 0.57 4.25 12.77
C GLN A 42 1.23 3.15 13.63
N GLN A 43 1.56 3.48 14.88
CA GLN A 43 1.96 2.52 15.89
C GLN A 43 0.78 1.63 16.30
N VAL A 44 1.05 0.36 16.59
CA VAL A 44 0.03 -0.58 17.06
C VAL A 44 -0.51 -0.16 18.45
N ASP A 45 0.36 0.14 19.41
CA ASP A 45 -0.11 0.28 20.80
C ASP A 45 -0.65 1.67 21.18
N ALA A 46 -0.29 2.71 20.43
CA ALA A 46 -0.86 4.07 20.48
C ALA A 46 -0.09 4.96 19.50
N GLY A 47 -0.71 5.37 18.41
CA GLY A 47 -0.08 6.30 17.46
C GLY A 47 -1.10 7.15 16.72
N THR A 48 -0.76 8.42 16.51
CA THR A 48 -1.50 9.26 15.55
C THR A 48 -1.18 8.78 14.13
N PRO A 49 -2.18 8.53 13.28
CA PRO A 49 -1.96 8.17 11.89
C PRO A 49 -1.12 9.22 11.15
N VAL A 50 -0.11 8.75 10.43
CA VAL A 50 0.68 9.57 9.50
C VAL A 50 0.30 9.19 8.08
N ARG A 51 -0.18 10.17 7.31
CA ARG A 51 -0.45 10.00 5.88
C ARG A 51 0.89 9.92 5.13
N LEU A 52 1.15 8.80 4.45
CA LEU A 52 2.37 8.61 3.68
C LEU A 52 2.26 9.13 2.24
N THR A 53 1.12 8.86 1.59
CA THR A 53 0.92 9.20 0.18
C THR A 53 0.05 10.44 0.00
N LYS A 54 0.33 11.25 -1.02
CA LYS A 54 -0.32 12.55 -1.25
C LYS A 54 -0.87 12.73 -2.66
N GLU A 55 -0.40 11.91 -3.59
CA GLU A 55 -0.79 11.96 -4.99
C GLU A 55 -2.27 11.56 -5.18
N PRO A 56 -2.93 12.05 -6.24
CA PRO A 56 -4.30 11.67 -6.55
C PRO A 56 -4.37 10.20 -6.98
N GLY A 57 -5.40 9.52 -6.51
CA GLY A 57 -5.68 8.13 -6.86
C GLY A 57 -6.51 7.44 -5.79
N ARG A 58 -6.95 6.23 -6.11
CA ARG A 58 -7.50 5.30 -5.13
C ARG A 58 -6.41 4.29 -4.80
N GLU A 59 -5.90 4.37 -3.58
CA GLU A 59 -4.78 3.54 -3.13
C GLU A 59 -5.27 2.45 -2.19
N GLY A 60 -4.56 1.32 -2.18
CA GLY A 60 -4.93 0.19 -1.35
C GLY A 60 -3.88 -0.91 -1.33
N SER A 61 -4.20 -1.96 -0.58
CA SER A 61 -3.38 -3.16 -0.41
C SER A 61 -1.91 -2.88 -0.08
N PRO A 62 -1.62 -2.08 0.98
CA PRO A 62 -0.25 -1.89 1.42
C PRO A 62 0.36 -3.23 1.88
N THR A 63 1.64 -3.44 1.57
CA THR A 63 2.44 -4.56 2.08
C THR A 63 3.84 -4.07 2.41
N TRP A 64 4.41 -4.57 3.51
CA TRP A 64 5.73 -4.17 3.99
C TRP A 64 6.83 -4.98 3.32
N SER A 65 7.92 -4.33 2.96
CA SER A 65 9.14 -5.06 2.61
C SER A 65 9.62 -5.87 3.84
N PRO A 66 10.24 -7.05 3.65
CA PRO A 66 10.67 -7.89 4.78
C PRO A 66 11.69 -7.22 5.71
N ASP A 67 12.44 -6.25 5.19
CA ASP A 67 13.38 -5.43 5.97
C ASP A 67 12.72 -4.23 6.67
N GLY A 68 11.41 -4.02 6.49
CA GLY A 68 10.62 -2.95 7.08
C GLY A 68 10.91 -1.56 6.54
N ARG A 69 11.77 -1.41 5.53
CA ARG A 69 12.19 -0.09 5.02
C ARG A 69 11.20 0.54 4.05
N TYR A 70 10.36 -0.26 3.42
CA TYR A 70 9.46 0.17 2.37
C TYR A 70 8.06 -0.39 2.54
N ILE A 71 7.09 0.32 1.99
CA ILE A 71 5.72 -0.16 1.80
C ILE A 71 5.45 -0.14 0.29
N ALA A 72 5.05 -1.28 -0.26
CA ALA A 72 4.50 -1.34 -1.60
C ALA A 72 2.97 -1.21 -1.53
N PHE A 73 2.35 -0.59 -2.52
CA PHE A 73 0.90 -0.41 -2.57
C PHE A 73 0.40 -0.36 -4.02
N ALA A 74 -0.89 -0.62 -4.21
CA ALA A 74 -1.56 -0.44 -5.49
C ALA A 74 -2.18 0.96 -5.57
N ARG A 75 -2.09 1.59 -6.74
CA ARG A 75 -2.81 2.83 -7.07
C ARG A 75 -3.63 2.61 -8.33
N GLY A 76 -4.93 2.90 -8.25
CA GLY A 76 -5.78 3.12 -9.41
C GLY A 76 -5.93 4.62 -9.70
N SER A 77 -5.67 5.04 -10.93
CA SER A 77 -5.80 6.43 -11.38
C SER A 77 -6.52 6.52 -12.72
N LEU A 78 -7.22 7.63 -12.95
CA LEU A 78 -7.79 7.98 -14.26
C LEU A 78 -6.75 8.65 -15.17
N GLU A 79 -5.63 9.10 -14.60
CA GLU A 79 -4.52 9.66 -15.38
C GLU A 79 -3.72 8.53 -16.04
N ALA A 80 -3.54 8.63 -17.36
CA ALA A 80 -2.83 7.63 -18.14
C ALA A 80 -1.41 7.38 -17.58
N GLY A 81 -1.08 6.10 -17.37
CA GLY A 81 0.21 5.67 -16.83
C GLY A 81 0.37 5.79 -15.31
N LYS A 82 -0.59 6.37 -14.58
CA LYS A 82 -0.52 6.49 -13.11
C LYS A 82 -1.21 5.37 -12.32
N SER A 83 -1.86 4.44 -13.01
CA SER A 83 -2.29 3.18 -12.39
C SER A 83 -1.11 2.22 -12.30
N GLY A 84 -0.91 1.60 -11.14
CA GLY A 84 0.19 0.68 -10.99
C GLY A 84 0.53 0.27 -9.57
N ILE A 85 1.67 -0.40 -9.48
CA ILE A 85 2.31 -0.78 -8.23
C ILE A 85 3.36 0.27 -7.91
N TYR A 86 3.30 0.79 -6.69
CA TYR A 86 4.18 1.82 -6.18
C TYR A 86 4.89 1.34 -4.94
N VAL A 87 6.01 2.00 -4.62
CA VAL A 87 6.74 1.81 -3.37
C VAL A 87 7.03 3.17 -2.74
N ILE A 88 6.97 3.24 -1.42
CA ILE A 88 7.31 4.42 -0.63
C ILE A 88 8.15 4.00 0.60
N PRO A 89 9.14 4.80 1.04
CA PRO A 89 9.82 4.54 2.31
C PRO A 89 8.82 4.52 3.48
N ALA A 90 8.97 3.57 4.40
CA ALA A 90 8.03 3.37 5.50
C ALA A 90 7.94 4.56 6.47
N LEU A 91 8.99 5.39 6.52
CA LEU A 91 9.04 6.61 7.34
C LEU A 91 8.66 7.87 6.54
N GLY A 92 8.13 7.70 5.33
CA GLY A 92 7.81 8.78 4.41
C GLY A 92 8.99 9.18 3.52
N GLY A 93 8.68 9.93 2.47
CA GLY A 93 9.63 10.29 1.43
C GLY A 93 8.96 10.25 0.04
N PRO A 94 9.74 10.37 -1.04
CA PRO A 94 9.20 10.24 -2.38
C PRO A 94 8.77 8.80 -2.65
N GLU A 95 7.58 8.66 -3.20
CA GLU A 95 7.11 7.41 -3.78
C GLU A 95 7.68 7.20 -5.20
N ARG A 96 7.71 5.95 -5.63
CA ARG A 96 8.17 5.55 -6.97
C ARG A 96 7.25 4.48 -7.54
N GLN A 97 6.85 4.65 -8.81
CA GLN A 97 6.16 3.61 -9.55
C GLN A 97 7.14 2.50 -9.93
N LEU A 98 6.80 1.25 -9.63
CA LEU A 98 7.58 0.08 -10.02
C LEU A 98 7.06 -0.53 -11.32
N TYR A 99 5.75 -0.55 -11.49
CA TYR A 99 5.12 -1.19 -12.64
C TYR A 99 3.75 -0.58 -12.95
N ALA A 100 3.49 -0.24 -14.21
CA ALA A 100 2.21 0.28 -14.66
C ALA A 100 1.27 -0.88 -14.99
N THR A 101 0.19 -1.02 -14.21
CA THR A 101 -0.77 -2.13 -14.34
C THR A 101 -2.04 -1.83 -13.54
N ASP A 102 -3.11 -2.55 -13.84
CA ASP A 102 -4.26 -2.64 -12.94
C ASP A 102 -3.97 -3.71 -11.89
N CYS A 103 -3.64 -3.28 -10.68
CA CYS A 103 -3.36 -4.17 -9.54
C CYS A 103 -4.41 -3.97 -8.45
N ASN A 104 -4.91 -5.07 -7.89
CA ASN A 104 -5.87 -5.04 -6.78
C ASN A 104 -5.39 -5.76 -5.51
N LYS A 105 -4.36 -6.60 -5.60
CA LYS A 105 -3.66 -7.21 -4.45
C LYS A 105 -2.19 -7.42 -4.80
N LEU A 106 -1.32 -7.26 -3.82
CA LEU A 106 0.11 -7.50 -3.93
C LEU A 106 0.71 -7.95 -2.60
N ASP A 107 1.83 -8.66 -2.67
CA ASP A 107 2.61 -9.05 -1.49
C ASP A 107 4.11 -9.16 -1.80
N TRP A 108 4.95 -9.00 -0.78
CA TRP A 108 6.39 -9.21 -0.88
C TRP A 108 6.75 -10.68 -0.66
N SER A 109 7.71 -11.20 -1.42
CA SER A 109 8.37 -12.44 -1.03
C SER A 109 9.12 -12.24 0.28
N ALA A 110 9.16 -13.26 1.13
CA ALA A 110 9.80 -13.19 2.44
C ALA A 110 11.30 -12.83 2.38
N ASP A 111 11.98 -13.13 1.26
CA ASP A 111 13.38 -12.77 1.02
C ASP A 111 13.56 -11.39 0.37
N GLY A 112 12.47 -10.67 0.10
CA GLY A 112 12.45 -9.30 -0.43
C GLY A 112 12.81 -9.18 -1.91
N LYS A 113 12.99 -10.29 -2.62
CA LYS A 113 13.43 -10.28 -4.03
C LYS A 113 12.30 -10.08 -5.03
N TYR A 114 11.07 -10.42 -4.65
CA TYR A 114 9.93 -10.38 -5.54
C TYR A 114 8.75 -9.63 -4.92
N LEU A 115 8.00 -8.96 -5.78
CA LEU A 115 6.63 -8.55 -5.51
C LEU A 115 5.73 -9.42 -6.37
N VAL A 116 4.79 -10.11 -5.72
CA VAL A 116 3.73 -10.84 -6.41
C VAL A 116 2.48 -9.97 -6.41
N PHE A 117 1.69 -10.01 -7.47
CA PHE A 117 0.47 -9.24 -7.56
C PHE A 117 -0.61 -9.95 -8.39
N SER A 118 -1.86 -9.64 -8.10
CA SER A 118 -2.99 -9.96 -8.96
C SER A 118 -3.41 -8.72 -9.73
N GLY A 119 -3.68 -8.91 -11.01
CA GLY A 119 -4.12 -7.84 -11.88
C GLY A 119 -4.80 -8.39 -13.13
N ARG A 120 -5.44 -7.50 -13.87
CA ARG A 120 -5.82 -7.84 -15.24
C ARG A 120 -4.56 -7.74 -16.09
N SER A 121 -4.18 -8.84 -16.73
CA SER A 121 -3.13 -8.76 -17.75
C SER A 121 -3.62 -7.82 -18.85
N SER A 122 -2.77 -6.90 -19.30
CA SER A 122 -2.92 -6.42 -20.67
C SER A 122 -2.81 -7.63 -21.61
N GLU A 123 -3.32 -7.54 -22.83
CA GLU A 123 -3.34 -8.65 -23.80
C GLU A 123 -1.94 -9.21 -24.17
N GLN A 124 -0.88 -8.63 -23.63
CA GLN A 124 0.49 -9.11 -23.72
C GLN A 124 0.85 -9.72 -22.36
N GLY A 125 1.17 -11.01 -22.34
CA GLY A 125 1.61 -11.74 -21.16
C GLY A 125 2.83 -11.10 -20.47
N PRO A 126 3.34 -11.70 -19.38
CA PRO A 126 4.40 -11.09 -18.58
C PRO A 126 5.65 -10.77 -19.43
N SER A 127 5.98 -9.48 -19.53
CA SER A 127 7.23 -9.01 -20.13
C SER A 127 8.35 -9.12 -19.10
N TYR A 128 9.21 -10.12 -19.24
CA TYR A 128 10.44 -10.22 -18.45
C TYR A 128 11.51 -9.33 -19.10
N HIS A 129 11.78 -8.17 -18.50
CA HIS A 129 12.99 -7.41 -18.84
C HIS A 129 14.14 -7.88 -17.95
N ALA A 130 15.25 -8.28 -18.61
CA ALA A 130 16.49 -8.75 -18.01
C ALA A 130 17.33 -7.61 -17.41
#